data_AF-A0A0Q4RPN0-F1
#
_entry.id   AF-A0A0Q4RPN0-F1
#
_cell.length_a   1.000
_cell.length_b   1.000
_cell.length_c   1.000
_cell.angle_alpha   90.00
_cell.angle_beta   90.00
_cell.angle_gamma   90.00
#
_symmetry.space_group_name_H-M   'P 1'
#
loop_
_entity.id
_entity.type
_entity.pdbx_description
1 polymer ?
#
loop_
_entity_poly.entity_id
_entity_poly.type
_entity_poly.pdbx_seq_one_letter_code
_entity_poly.pdbx_strand_id
1 'polypeptide(L)'
;MKLNAGKIVVVGIVAAILIPILLYAEFQYGFYQKFRFEQRAEHYLAETYAEDMTIVNVRYLWDNIEPLVATVQPKSDPSLQFYIYHSKERELGLTDDYATTFWKTQAMNEAEALLRPIQPDYARHASIDFSCCKVSEYDFASIRGEVPHYGTTKLPFDLAVTLERAMEANDLDHMYHSVAALRESASLVLGSLVFRFPLPETGGFAVFEIPGDALNAVASAADVEAYNATRIPAQEMAERIGASLEWNEQKSEAIFSRDDTTLVVRSWGNEAVVNGKPTADPIGAYIGDSMQLMVPVWLVERAFKEKIALW
;
A
#
# COMPACT_ATOMS: atom_id res chain seq x y z
N MET A 1 30.04 65.28 -20.32
CA MET A 1 29.81 63.86 -20.62
C MET A 1 28.62 63.77 -21.58
N LYS A 2 28.85 63.63 -22.90
CA LYS A 2 27.76 63.56 -23.90
C LYS A 2 27.17 62.15 -23.87
N LEU A 3 26.00 61.98 -23.26
CA LEU A 3 25.23 60.73 -23.35
C LEU A 3 24.84 60.50 -24.81
N ASN A 4 25.26 59.36 -25.36
CA ASN A 4 24.96 58.94 -26.73
C ASN A 4 23.47 58.58 -26.84
N ALA A 5 22.63 59.58 -27.11
CA ALA A 5 21.17 59.44 -27.21
C ALA A 5 20.74 58.33 -28.19
N GLY A 6 21.48 58.09 -29.27
CA GLY A 6 21.21 57.00 -30.22
C GLY A 6 21.36 55.60 -29.62
N LYS A 7 22.30 55.38 -28.68
CA LYS A 7 22.42 54.09 -27.98
C LYS A 7 21.26 53.85 -27.01
N ILE A 8 20.73 54.91 -26.41
CA ILE A 8 19.60 54.83 -25.47
C ILE A 8 18.31 54.47 -26.22
N VAL A 9 18.09 55.05 -27.40
CA VAL A 9 16.91 54.73 -28.25
C VAL A 9 16.95 53.28 -28.74
N VAL A 10 18.11 52.79 -29.19
CA VAL A 10 18.24 51.40 -29.65
C VAL A 10 18.03 50.40 -28.51
N VAL A 11 18.59 50.66 -27.32
CA VAL A 11 18.36 49.82 -26.14
C VAL A 11 16.88 49.83 -25.73
N GLY A 12 16.22 50.99 -25.79
CA GLY A 12 14.79 51.11 -25.49
C GLY A 12 13.89 50.31 -26.43
N ILE A 13 14.16 50.36 -27.75
CA ILE A 13 13.40 49.59 -28.75
C ILE A 13 13.64 48.08 -28.58
N VAL A 14 14.89 47.68 -28.36
CA VAL A 14 15.23 46.26 -28.13
C VAL A 14 14.56 45.72 -26.87
N ALA A 15 14.56 46.49 -25.77
CA ALA A 15 13.86 46.11 -24.54
C ALA A 15 12.33 46.04 -24.74
N ALA A 16 11.74 46.99 -25.45
CA ALA A 16 10.30 47.02 -25.72
C ALA A 16 9.80 45.82 -26.55
N ILE A 17 10.67 45.20 -27.35
CA ILE A 17 10.33 43.99 -28.14
C ILE A 17 10.67 42.71 -27.38
N LEU A 18 11.82 42.64 -26.71
CA LEU A 18 12.24 41.44 -25.99
C LEU A 18 11.40 41.16 -24.75
N ILE A 19 11.00 42.19 -24.00
CA ILE A 19 10.23 42.01 -22.76
C ILE A 19 8.88 41.32 -23.03
N PRO A 20 8.04 41.76 -23.99
CA PRO A 20 6.79 41.06 -24.31
C PRO A 20 7.01 39.63 -24.82
N ILE A 21 8.07 39.38 -25.59
CA ILE A 21 8.39 38.02 -26.07
C ILE A 21 8.76 37.12 -24.90
N LEU A 22 9.59 37.61 -23.96
CA LEU A 22 9.96 36.87 -22.76
C LEU A 22 8.76 36.65 -21.83
N LEU A 23 7.88 37.66 -21.67
CA LEU A 23 6.64 37.52 -20.89
C LEU A 23 5.66 36.54 -21.54
N TYR A 24 5.51 36.57 -22.86
CA TYR A 24 4.68 35.62 -23.60
C TYR A 24 5.26 34.21 -23.52
N ALA A 25 6.57 34.05 -23.68
CA ALA A 25 7.24 32.76 -23.53
C ALA A 25 7.12 32.24 -22.09
N GLU A 26 7.23 33.10 -21.09
CA GLU A 26 7.00 32.73 -19.69
C GLU A 26 5.55 32.33 -19.45
N PHE A 27 4.59 33.06 -20.00
CA PHE A 27 3.17 32.74 -19.87
C PHE A 27 2.80 31.41 -20.56
N GLN A 28 3.38 31.13 -21.73
CA GLN A 28 3.08 29.93 -22.51
C GLN A 28 3.85 28.69 -22.06
N TYR A 29 5.10 28.86 -21.58
CA TYR A 29 6.01 27.73 -21.33
C TYR A 29 6.50 27.64 -19.89
N GLY A 30 6.29 28.67 -19.07
CA GLY A 30 6.66 28.72 -17.66
C GLY A 30 8.15 28.62 -17.38
N PHE A 31 9.01 28.85 -18.38
CA PHE A 31 10.44 28.51 -18.34
C PHE A 31 11.14 28.97 -17.06
N TYR A 32 10.87 30.18 -16.59
CA TYR A 32 11.45 30.72 -15.38
C TYR A 32 10.92 30.02 -14.12
N GLN A 33 9.63 29.71 -14.04
CA GLN A 33 9.09 28.91 -12.93
C GLN A 33 9.66 27.49 -12.90
N LYS A 34 9.85 26.87 -14.07
CA LYS A 34 10.50 25.56 -14.22
C LYS A 34 11.91 25.56 -13.65
N PHE A 35 12.73 26.48 -14.16
CA PHE A 35 14.11 26.66 -13.72
C PHE A 35 14.20 26.99 -12.22
N ARG A 36 13.32 27.85 -11.71
CA ARG A 36 13.29 28.20 -10.28
C ARG A 36 12.94 27.02 -9.39
N PHE A 37 12.00 26.17 -9.81
CA PHE A 37 11.65 25.00 -9.02
C PHE A 37 12.77 23.98 -8.99
N GLU A 38 13.40 23.72 -10.14
CA GLU A 38 14.56 22.82 -10.23
C GLU A 38 15.68 23.29 -9.30
N GLN A 39 16.07 24.57 -9.36
CA GLN A 39 17.06 25.14 -8.43
C GLN A 39 16.65 25.05 -6.96
N ARG A 40 15.37 25.27 -6.65
CA ARG A 40 14.86 25.13 -5.27
C ARG A 40 14.92 23.69 -4.79
N ALA A 41 14.59 22.74 -5.66
CA ALA A 41 14.64 21.31 -5.38
C ALA A 41 16.09 20.84 -5.19
N GLU A 42 17.03 21.27 -6.05
CA GLU A 42 18.46 21.00 -5.88
C GLU A 42 18.98 21.52 -4.54
N HIS A 43 18.66 22.77 -4.22
CA HIS A 43 19.07 23.38 -2.96
C HIS A 43 18.46 22.66 -1.75
N TYR A 44 17.16 22.35 -1.81
CA TYR A 44 16.46 21.57 -0.80
C TYR A 44 17.14 20.21 -0.56
N LEU A 45 17.46 19.47 -1.62
CA LEU A 45 18.12 18.17 -1.52
C LEU A 45 19.51 18.28 -0.89
N ALA A 46 20.30 19.27 -1.31
CA ALA A 46 21.65 19.49 -0.78
C ALA A 46 21.67 19.95 0.69
N GLU A 47 20.63 20.66 1.15
CA GLU A 47 20.47 21.03 2.55
C GLU A 47 19.89 19.90 3.40
N THR A 48 19.02 19.07 2.80
CA THR A 48 18.28 18.03 3.52
C THR A 48 19.09 16.76 3.66
N TYR A 49 19.80 16.30 2.62
CA TYR A 49 20.47 15.01 2.61
C TYR A 49 21.98 15.14 2.47
N ALA A 50 22.72 14.22 3.09
CA ALA A 50 24.18 14.16 3.00
C ALA A 50 24.69 13.52 1.69
N GLU A 51 23.76 13.05 0.86
CA GLU A 51 24.03 12.33 -0.38
C GLU A 51 23.73 13.19 -1.60
N ASP A 52 24.57 13.03 -2.64
CA ASP A 52 24.36 13.67 -3.93
C ASP A 52 23.12 13.10 -4.65
N MET A 53 22.18 14.00 -4.99
CA MET A 53 20.96 13.67 -5.70
C MET A 53 20.96 14.25 -7.11
N THR A 54 20.20 13.65 -8.02
CA THR A 54 20.01 14.15 -9.39
C THR A 54 18.54 14.22 -9.72
N ILE A 55 18.09 15.38 -10.21
CA ILE A 55 16.73 15.56 -10.74
C ILE A 55 16.70 14.93 -12.13
N VAL A 56 15.84 13.94 -12.32
CA VAL A 56 15.71 13.17 -13.58
C VAL A 56 14.69 13.84 -14.50
N ASN A 57 13.58 14.29 -13.92
CA ASN A 57 12.46 14.84 -14.66
C ASN A 57 11.65 15.77 -13.75
N VAL A 58 11.01 16.78 -14.34
CA VAL A 58 10.04 17.63 -13.65
C VAL A 58 8.73 17.62 -14.43
N ARG A 59 7.64 17.26 -13.76
CA ARG A 59 6.30 17.25 -14.36
C ARG A 59 5.52 18.51 -13.98
N TYR A 60 4.81 19.03 -14.96
CA TYR A 60 4.01 20.25 -14.86
C TYR A 60 2.55 19.94 -15.17
N LEU A 61 1.62 20.63 -14.50
CA LEU A 61 0.22 20.62 -14.90
C LEU A 61 0.08 21.38 -16.22
N TRP A 62 -0.72 20.83 -17.14
CA TRP A 62 -0.93 21.40 -18.47
C TRP A 62 -1.50 22.83 -18.47
N ASP A 63 -2.24 23.19 -17.41
CA ASP A 63 -2.87 24.50 -17.24
C ASP A 63 -2.19 25.42 -16.21
N ASN A 64 -1.25 24.90 -15.41
CA ASN A 64 -0.59 25.67 -14.36
C ASN A 64 0.91 25.80 -14.62
N ILE A 65 1.40 27.03 -14.46
CA ILE A 65 2.83 27.37 -14.53
C ILE A 65 3.60 26.75 -13.35
N GLU A 66 2.88 26.29 -12.31
CA GLU A 66 3.45 25.67 -11.11
C GLU A 66 3.83 24.18 -11.36
N PRO A 67 5.07 23.78 -11.05
CA PRO A 67 5.50 22.39 -11.10
C PRO A 67 4.70 21.52 -10.14
N LEU A 68 4.31 20.33 -10.60
CA LEU A 68 3.57 19.38 -9.77
C LEU A 68 4.54 18.57 -8.91
N VAL A 69 5.60 18.05 -9.55
CA VAL A 69 6.53 17.11 -8.94
C VAL A 69 7.86 17.05 -9.70
N ALA A 70 8.99 16.96 -8.98
CA ALA A 70 10.28 16.52 -9.53
C ALA A 70 10.51 15.05 -9.19
N THR A 71 10.88 14.23 -10.18
CA THR A 71 11.42 12.88 -9.96
C THR A 71 12.92 12.99 -9.75
N VAL A 72 13.40 12.39 -8.66
CA VAL A 72 14.78 12.48 -8.18
C VAL A 72 15.32 11.08 -7.95
N GLN A 73 16.62 10.92 -8.16
CA GLN A 73 17.33 9.69 -7.82
C GLN A 73 18.66 10.01 -7.10
N PRO A 74 19.07 9.22 -6.12
CA PRO A 74 20.41 9.30 -5.56
C PRO A 74 21.46 8.87 -6.58
N LYS A 75 22.64 9.51 -6.54
CA LYS A 75 23.74 9.11 -7.43
C LYS A 75 24.31 7.72 -7.07
N SER A 76 24.20 7.31 -5.80
CA SER A 76 24.69 5.99 -5.37
C SER A 76 23.82 4.84 -5.88
N ASP A 77 22.51 5.09 -6.04
CA ASP A 77 21.54 4.11 -6.52
C ASP A 77 20.50 4.75 -7.47
N PRO A 78 20.79 4.75 -8.79
CA PRO A 78 19.86 5.26 -9.79
C PRO A 78 18.57 4.45 -9.94
N SER A 79 18.48 3.25 -9.35
CA SER A 79 17.25 2.45 -9.38
C SER A 79 16.19 2.99 -8.41
N LEU A 80 16.62 3.74 -7.40
CA LEU A 80 15.75 4.35 -6.42
C LEU A 80 15.25 5.71 -6.92
N GLN A 81 14.01 5.74 -7.38
CA GLN A 81 13.34 6.98 -7.80
C GLN A 81 12.28 7.39 -6.81
N PHE A 82 12.36 8.64 -6.39
CA PHE A 82 11.43 9.27 -5.47
C PHE A 82 11.03 10.63 -6.03
N TYR A 83 10.16 11.34 -5.32
CA TYR A 83 9.49 12.53 -5.78
C TYR A 83 9.58 13.67 -4.75
N ILE A 84 9.71 14.89 -5.28
CA ILE A 84 9.63 16.13 -4.51
C ILE A 84 8.41 16.91 -4.97
N TYR A 85 7.61 17.36 -4.02
CA TYR A 85 6.37 18.09 -4.24
C TYR A 85 6.36 19.40 -3.46
N HIS A 86 5.52 20.34 -3.90
CA HIS A 86 5.24 21.53 -3.11
C HIS A 86 4.47 21.19 -1.82
N SER A 87 4.90 21.77 -0.70
CA SER A 87 4.19 21.70 0.57
C SER A 87 4.06 23.07 1.20
N LYS A 88 2.86 23.46 1.60
CA LYS A 88 2.61 24.73 2.29
C LYS A 88 2.97 24.69 3.78
N GLU A 89 3.17 23.50 4.31
CA GLU A 89 3.34 23.24 5.75
C GLU A 89 4.83 23.15 6.14
N ARG A 90 5.75 23.10 5.18
CA ARG A 90 7.19 22.93 5.40
C ARG A 90 7.94 24.26 5.23
N GLU A 91 8.98 24.46 6.03
CA GLU A 91 9.79 25.69 6.04
C GLU A 91 10.37 26.06 4.66
N LEU A 92 10.79 25.07 3.87
CA LEU A 92 11.36 25.27 2.53
C LEU A 92 10.31 25.23 1.40
N GLY A 93 9.04 25.04 1.75
CA GLY A 93 7.93 24.97 0.80
C GLY A 93 7.91 23.70 -0.07
N LEU A 94 8.70 22.69 0.31
CA LEU A 94 8.88 21.41 -0.39
C LEU A 94 8.80 20.25 0.61
N THR A 95 8.39 19.08 0.12
CA THR A 95 8.42 17.79 0.81
C THR A 95 8.80 16.71 -0.18
N ASP A 96 9.37 15.62 0.31
CA ASP A 96 9.72 14.46 -0.51
C ASP A 96 9.26 13.14 0.12
N ASP A 97 9.38 12.07 -0.65
CA ASP A 97 9.15 10.68 -0.24
C ASP A 97 10.45 9.83 -0.32
N TYR A 98 11.63 10.44 -0.16
CA TYR A 98 12.92 9.75 -0.24
C TYR A 98 13.05 8.67 0.83
N ALA A 99 12.89 9.04 2.12
CA ALA A 99 13.08 8.11 3.22
C ALA A 99 12.10 6.92 3.16
N THR A 100 10.82 7.19 2.84
CA THR A 100 9.81 6.14 2.70
C THR A 100 10.11 5.23 1.52
N THR A 101 10.51 5.79 0.38
CA THR A 101 10.88 5.03 -0.82
C THR A 101 12.13 4.18 -0.56
N PHE A 102 13.15 4.76 0.07
CA PHE A 102 14.38 4.06 0.45
C PHE A 102 14.11 2.86 1.36
N TRP A 103 13.34 3.06 2.44
CA TRP A 103 12.99 1.98 3.36
C TRP A 103 12.11 0.91 2.72
N LYS A 104 11.16 1.31 1.88
CA LYS A 104 10.35 0.36 1.11
C LYS A 104 11.21 -0.52 0.21
N THR A 105 12.16 0.06 -0.50
CA THR A 105 13.09 -0.69 -1.34
C THR A 105 13.97 -1.62 -0.51
N GLN A 106 14.53 -1.17 0.60
CA GLN A 106 15.34 -2.03 1.49
C GLN A 106 14.53 -3.21 2.04
N ALA A 107 13.36 -2.94 2.62
CA ALA A 107 12.49 -3.97 3.18
C ALA A 107 11.99 -4.95 2.10
N MET A 108 11.67 -4.44 0.90
CA MET A 108 11.24 -5.29 -0.22
C MET A 108 12.35 -6.21 -0.68
N ASN A 109 13.56 -5.67 -0.90
CA ASN A 109 14.71 -6.48 -1.33
C ASN A 109 15.00 -7.61 -0.34
N GLU A 110 14.91 -7.34 0.96
CA GLU A 110 15.10 -8.36 1.98
C GLU A 110 13.95 -9.38 2.01
N ALA A 111 12.70 -8.93 1.99
CA ALA A 111 11.54 -9.83 1.95
C ALA A 111 11.57 -10.73 0.70
N GLU A 112 11.87 -10.19 -0.47
CA GLU A 112 12.03 -10.98 -1.70
C GLU A 112 13.16 -12.00 -1.59
N ALA A 113 14.30 -11.63 -1.00
CA ALA A 113 15.43 -12.55 -0.82
C ALA A 113 15.06 -13.74 0.07
N LEU A 114 14.19 -13.53 1.06
CA LEU A 114 13.69 -14.58 1.96
C LEU A 114 12.58 -15.42 1.31
N LEU A 115 11.69 -14.82 0.52
CA LEU A 115 10.56 -15.51 -0.11
C LEU A 115 10.97 -16.31 -1.36
N ARG A 116 11.93 -15.80 -2.13
CA ARG A 116 12.31 -16.36 -3.43
C ARG A 116 12.77 -17.82 -3.39
N PRO A 117 13.55 -18.29 -2.40
CA PRO A 117 13.93 -19.70 -2.28
C PRO A 117 12.77 -20.65 -1.98
N ILE A 118 11.68 -20.14 -1.39
CA ILE A 118 10.51 -20.92 -1.00
C ILE A 118 9.56 -21.03 -2.18
N GLN A 119 9.17 -19.87 -2.73
CA GLN A 119 8.26 -19.77 -3.87
C GLN A 119 8.60 -18.50 -4.65
N PRO A 120 9.25 -18.61 -5.83
CA PRO A 120 9.62 -17.45 -6.64
C PRO A 120 8.45 -16.53 -7.00
N ASP A 121 7.25 -17.08 -7.13
CA ASP A 121 6.05 -16.30 -7.42
C ASP A 121 5.62 -15.43 -6.23
N TYR A 122 5.87 -15.85 -4.99
CA TYR A 122 5.56 -15.04 -3.80
C TYR A 122 6.44 -13.80 -3.76
N ALA A 123 7.74 -13.95 -4.05
CA ALA A 123 8.66 -12.82 -4.14
C ALA A 123 8.25 -11.84 -5.25
N ARG A 124 7.86 -12.33 -6.42
CA ARG A 124 7.48 -11.48 -7.57
C ARG A 124 6.23 -10.64 -7.31
N HIS A 125 5.30 -11.16 -6.53
CA HIS A 125 4.01 -10.52 -6.27
C HIS A 125 3.90 -9.97 -4.84
N ALA A 126 5.04 -9.79 -4.17
CA ALA A 126 5.11 -9.14 -2.88
C ALA A 126 4.94 -7.61 -3.04
N SER A 127 4.24 -7.00 -2.10
CA SER A 127 4.11 -5.56 -1.97
C SER A 127 4.17 -5.16 -0.50
N ILE A 128 4.79 -4.03 -0.20
CA ILE A 128 4.93 -3.50 1.15
C ILE A 128 4.17 -2.18 1.25
N ASP A 129 3.45 -2.02 2.35
CA ASP A 129 2.80 -0.79 2.74
C ASP A 129 3.20 -0.39 4.17
N PHE A 130 3.75 0.82 4.31
CA PHE A 130 3.93 1.44 5.62
C PHE A 130 2.62 2.14 5.95
N SER A 131 1.68 1.43 6.57
CA SER A 131 0.36 1.97 6.89
C SER A 131 0.51 3.32 7.63
N CYS A 132 0.09 4.41 6.97
CA CYS A 132 0.53 5.79 7.24
C CYS A 132 0.11 6.38 8.59
N CYS A 133 -0.55 5.59 9.44
CA CYS A 133 -1.11 5.99 10.72
C CYS A 133 -0.40 5.42 11.95
N LYS A 134 0.57 4.50 11.79
CA LYS A 134 1.32 3.91 12.92
C LYS A 134 2.64 4.61 13.22
N VAL A 135 2.99 5.66 12.46
CA VAL A 135 4.34 6.23 12.42
C VAL A 135 4.41 7.66 12.97
N SER A 136 3.58 8.01 13.96
CA SER A 136 3.57 9.36 14.54
C SER A 136 4.90 9.78 15.19
N GLU A 137 5.82 8.85 15.44
CA GLU A 137 7.15 9.14 16.00
C GLU A 137 8.20 9.55 14.96
N TYR A 138 8.03 9.18 13.68
CA TYR A 138 8.91 9.64 12.61
C TYR A 138 8.12 10.59 11.71
N ASP A 139 8.35 11.89 11.90
CA ASP A 139 8.06 12.84 10.84
C ASP A 139 9.07 12.57 9.71
N PHE A 140 8.70 11.68 8.77
CA PHE A 140 9.56 11.28 7.65
C PHE A 140 10.16 12.49 6.91
N ALA A 141 9.37 13.57 6.81
CA ALA A 141 9.78 14.80 6.15
C ALA A 141 10.58 15.76 7.06
N SER A 142 11.02 15.29 8.23
CA SER A 142 11.99 15.96 9.11
C SER A 142 13.37 15.30 9.10
N ILE A 143 13.53 14.14 8.44
CA ILE A 143 14.80 13.42 8.38
C ILE A 143 15.79 14.28 7.59
N ARG A 144 16.95 14.56 8.20
CA ARG A 144 18.06 15.30 7.58
C ARG A 144 19.36 14.51 7.70
N GLY A 145 20.23 14.65 6.70
CA GLY A 145 21.53 14.00 6.61
C GLY A 145 21.45 12.61 5.97
N GLU A 146 22.05 11.63 6.62
CA GLU A 146 22.02 10.23 6.20
C GLU A 146 20.70 9.59 6.62
N VAL A 147 19.97 9.01 5.66
CA VAL A 147 18.74 8.26 5.96
C VAL A 147 19.14 6.92 6.59
N PRO A 148 18.70 6.62 7.83
CA PRO A 148 19.12 5.41 8.52
C PRO A 148 18.57 4.16 7.83
N HIS A 149 19.22 3.01 8.04
CA HIS A 149 18.72 1.73 7.55
C HIS A 149 17.35 1.39 8.18
N TYR A 150 16.40 0.87 7.39
CA TYR A 150 15.03 0.63 7.87
C TYR A 150 14.96 -0.27 9.12
N GLY A 151 15.78 -1.31 9.22
CA GLY A 151 15.82 -2.18 10.42
C GLY A 151 16.21 -1.48 11.72
N THR A 152 16.77 -0.27 11.66
CA THR A 152 17.08 0.53 12.86
C THR A 152 15.88 1.35 13.34
N THR A 153 14.92 1.64 12.46
CA THR A 153 13.75 2.46 12.76
C THR A 153 12.70 1.70 13.55
N LYS A 154 12.74 0.36 13.48
CA LYS A 154 11.73 -0.57 14.05
C LYS A 154 10.30 -0.28 13.60
N LEU A 155 10.15 0.35 12.44
CA LEU A 155 8.84 0.71 11.90
C LEU A 155 8.11 -0.53 11.39
N PRO A 156 6.91 -0.83 11.90
CA PRO A 156 6.12 -1.93 11.38
C PRO A 156 5.57 -1.58 9.99
N PHE A 157 5.54 -2.56 9.09
CA PHE A 157 4.90 -2.45 7.78
C PHE A 157 4.09 -3.70 7.44
N ASP A 158 3.11 -3.55 6.57
CA ASP A 158 2.29 -4.65 6.08
C ASP A 158 2.93 -5.24 4.81
N LEU A 159 3.12 -6.55 4.79
CA LEU A 159 3.63 -7.29 3.63
C LEU A 159 2.47 -8.09 3.02
N ALA A 160 2.16 -7.85 1.75
CA ALA A 160 1.11 -8.55 1.03
C ALA A 160 1.67 -9.29 -0.18
N VAL A 161 1.36 -10.59 -0.30
CA VAL A 161 1.66 -11.44 -1.44
C VAL A 161 0.36 -11.70 -2.19
N THR A 162 0.20 -11.14 -3.39
CA THR A 162 -1.05 -11.25 -4.17
C THR A 162 -0.80 -12.02 -5.47
N LEU A 163 -1.16 -13.29 -5.50
CA LEU A 163 -0.93 -14.11 -6.68
C LEU A 163 -1.97 -13.84 -7.77
N GLU A 164 -1.58 -14.14 -9.01
CA GLU A 164 -2.47 -14.09 -10.18
C GLU A 164 -3.11 -15.45 -10.51
N ARG A 165 -2.90 -16.46 -9.64
CA ARG A 165 -3.45 -17.81 -9.78
C ARG A 165 -4.25 -18.21 -8.54
N ALA A 166 -5.19 -19.13 -8.74
CA ALA A 166 -5.89 -19.77 -7.64
C ALA A 166 -4.90 -20.48 -6.70
N MET A 167 -5.35 -20.70 -5.47
CA MET A 167 -4.59 -21.42 -4.46
C MET A 167 -4.36 -22.88 -4.89
N GLU A 168 -3.18 -23.42 -4.59
CA GLU A 168 -2.77 -24.79 -4.86
C GLU A 168 -2.58 -25.56 -3.54
N ALA A 169 -2.61 -26.89 -3.60
CA ALA A 169 -2.55 -27.75 -2.41
C ALA A 169 -1.29 -27.56 -1.55
N ASN A 170 -0.18 -27.10 -2.14
CA ASN A 170 1.10 -26.85 -1.46
C ASN A 170 1.24 -25.41 -0.94
N ASP A 171 0.30 -24.50 -1.22
CA ASP A 171 0.46 -23.10 -0.85
C ASP A 171 0.38 -22.89 0.66
N LEU A 172 -0.38 -23.69 1.41
CA LEU A 172 -0.36 -23.66 2.88
C LEU A 172 1.04 -23.93 3.43
N ASP A 173 1.75 -24.92 2.87
CA ASP A 173 3.12 -25.24 3.27
C ASP A 173 4.09 -24.12 2.86
N HIS A 174 3.95 -23.57 1.65
CA HIS A 174 4.75 -22.43 1.21
C HIS A 174 4.52 -21.18 2.08
N MET A 175 3.27 -20.90 2.46
CA MET A 175 2.94 -19.80 3.37
C MET A 175 3.58 -20.01 4.74
N TYR A 176 3.49 -21.23 5.29
CA TYR A 176 4.17 -21.58 6.54
C TYR A 176 5.68 -21.36 6.47
N HIS A 177 6.34 -21.85 5.42
CA HIS A 177 7.78 -21.65 5.23
C HIS A 177 8.13 -20.18 5.04
N SER A 178 7.27 -19.41 4.38
CA SER A 178 7.42 -17.95 4.23
C SER A 178 7.34 -17.23 5.56
N VAL A 179 6.37 -17.58 6.41
CA VAL A 179 6.26 -17.07 7.78
C VAL A 179 7.53 -17.39 8.57
N ALA A 180 8.02 -18.62 8.50
CA ALA A 180 9.23 -19.04 9.20
C ALA A 180 10.46 -18.23 8.76
N ALA A 181 10.69 -18.06 7.46
CA ALA A 181 11.81 -17.30 6.93
C ALA A 181 11.73 -15.81 7.25
N LEU A 182 10.56 -15.20 7.13
CA LEU A 182 10.35 -13.78 7.45
C LEU A 182 10.55 -13.49 8.94
N ARG A 183 10.10 -14.40 9.82
CA ARG A 183 10.28 -14.28 11.28
C ARG A 183 11.74 -14.34 11.71
N GLU A 184 12.61 -15.01 10.96
CA GLU A 184 14.04 -15.10 11.26
C GLU A 184 14.81 -13.82 10.94
N SER A 185 14.21 -12.89 10.17
CA SER A 185 14.83 -11.59 9.94
C SER A 185 14.85 -10.75 11.22
N ALA A 186 16.03 -10.21 11.54
CA ALA A 186 16.18 -9.26 12.64
C ALA A 186 15.79 -7.82 12.25
N SER A 187 15.63 -7.53 10.96
CA SER A 187 15.40 -6.19 10.41
C SER A 187 13.95 -5.97 9.97
N LEU A 188 13.25 -7.00 9.51
CA LEU A 188 11.84 -6.91 9.13
C LEU A 188 10.96 -6.85 10.38
N VAL A 189 10.27 -5.72 10.56
CA VAL A 189 9.21 -5.58 11.55
C VAL A 189 7.88 -5.61 10.81
N LEU A 190 7.21 -6.76 10.82
CA LEU A 190 5.92 -6.90 10.16
C LEU A 190 4.81 -6.40 11.07
N GLY A 191 3.94 -5.55 10.53
CA GLY A 191 2.65 -5.20 11.11
C GLY A 191 1.60 -6.27 10.81
N SER A 192 1.61 -6.79 9.58
CA SER A 192 0.83 -7.94 9.14
C SER A 192 1.49 -8.61 7.93
N LEU A 193 1.18 -9.89 7.73
CA LEU A 193 1.51 -10.65 6.54
C LEU A 193 0.22 -11.16 5.90
N VAL A 194 -0.04 -10.79 4.65
CA VAL A 194 -1.27 -11.10 3.94
C VAL A 194 -0.96 -11.91 2.69
N PHE A 195 -1.57 -13.08 2.55
CA PHE A 195 -1.57 -13.84 1.29
C PHE A 195 -2.94 -13.74 0.63
N ARG A 196 -2.94 -13.49 -0.68
CA ARG A 196 -4.17 -13.35 -1.48
C ARG A 196 -4.09 -14.22 -2.73
N PHE A 197 -5.12 -15.05 -2.92
CA PHE A 197 -5.27 -15.91 -4.08
C PHE A 197 -6.63 -15.63 -4.73
N PRO A 198 -6.69 -15.31 -6.03
CA PRO A 198 -7.94 -15.17 -6.75
C PRO A 198 -8.86 -16.39 -6.59
N LEU A 199 -10.15 -16.13 -6.39
CA LEU A 199 -11.22 -17.13 -6.44
C LEU A 199 -11.99 -16.95 -7.75
N PRO A 200 -11.69 -17.75 -8.81
CA PRO A 200 -12.27 -17.53 -10.14
C PRO A 200 -13.80 -17.58 -10.16
N GLU A 201 -14.39 -18.38 -9.28
CA GLU A 201 -15.83 -18.60 -9.21
C GLU A 201 -16.59 -17.37 -8.69
N THR A 202 -15.96 -16.57 -7.81
CA THR A 202 -16.60 -15.45 -7.13
C THR A 202 -16.08 -14.09 -7.59
N GLY A 203 -14.93 -14.08 -8.29
CA GLY A 203 -14.17 -12.86 -8.58
C GLY A 203 -13.51 -12.23 -7.35
N GLY A 204 -13.59 -12.88 -6.18
CA GLY A 204 -12.98 -12.44 -4.93
C GLY A 204 -11.59 -13.03 -4.71
N PHE A 205 -11.14 -13.02 -3.46
CA PHE A 205 -9.86 -13.60 -3.04
C PHE A 205 -10.04 -14.52 -1.84
N ALA A 206 -9.33 -15.65 -1.84
CA ALA A 206 -8.95 -16.33 -0.61
C ALA A 206 -7.85 -15.50 0.06
N VAL A 207 -8.05 -15.16 1.32
CA VAL A 207 -7.19 -14.25 2.08
C VAL A 207 -6.75 -14.93 3.37
N PHE A 208 -5.45 -14.93 3.61
CA PHE A 208 -4.85 -15.35 4.88
C PHE A 208 -4.11 -14.14 5.46
N GLU A 209 -4.52 -13.68 6.64
CA GLU A 209 -4.00 -12.46 7.25
C GLU A 209 -3.45 -12.77 8.64
N ILE A 210 -2.13 -12.76 8.76
CA ILE A 210 -1.41 -13.07 9.99
C ILE A 210 -0.93 -11.75 10.60
N PRO A 211 -1.44 -11.34 11.77
CA PRO A 211 -0.91 -10.19 12.49
C PRO A 211 0.57 -10.35 12.82
N GLY A 212 1.32 -9.26 12.77
CA GLY A 212 2.77 -9.28 12.99
C GLY A 212 3.20 -9.84 14.36
N ASP A 213 2.44 -9.52 15.41
CA ASP A 213 2.64 -10.04 16.76
C ASP A 213 2.32 -11.55 16.89
N ALA A 214 1.52 -12.07 15.97
CA ALA A 214 1.12 -13.47 15.92
C ALA A 214 2.06 -14.37 15.10
N LEU A 215 2.98 -13.81 14.30
CA LEU A 215 3.94 -14.59 13.48
C LEU A 215 4.77 -15.58 14.31
N ASN A 216 5.09 -15.22 15.56
CA ASN A 216 5.85 -16.09 16.46
C ASN A 216 5.06 -17.33 16.94
N ALA A 217 3.73 -17.26 16.90
CA ALA A 217 2.87 -18.37 17.32
C ALA A 217 2.62 -19.39 16.20
N VAL A 218 2.93 -19.06 14.94
CA VAL A 218 2.78 -19.97 13.80
C VAL A 218 3.89 -21.02 13.83
N ALA A 219 3.51 -22.28 14.07
CA ALA A 219 4.43 -23.42 14.16
C ALA A 219 4.22 -24.44 13.02
N SER A 220 3.10 -24.36 12.30
CA SER A 220 2.70 -25.29 11.25
C SER A 220 1.82 -24.64 10.18
N ALA A 221 1.59 -25.33 9.07
CA ALA A 221 0.62 -24.95 8.03
C ALA A 221 -0.82 -24.86 8.56
N ALA A 222 -1.19 -25.69 9.55
CA ALA A 222 -2.50 -25.61 10.20
C ALA A 222 -2.68 -24.31 11.00
N ASP A 223 -1.61 -23.77 11.58
CA ASP A 223 -1.66 -22.49 12.27
C ASP A 223 -1.87 -21.34 11.27
N VAL A 224 -1.30 -21.44 10.05
CA VAL A 224 -1.57 -20.47 8.96
C VAL A 224 -3.04 -20.51 8.56
N GLU A 225 -3.63 -21.71 8.42
CA GLU A 225 -5.04 -21.87 8.06
C GLU A 225 -5.98 -21.22 9.09
N ALA A 226 -5.59 -21.18 10.38
CA ALA A 226 -6.37 -20.49 11.42
C ALA A 226 -6.48 -18.97 11.20
N TYR A 227 -5.63 -18.39 10.35
CA TYR A 227 -5.67 -16.98 9.92
C TYR A 227 -6.42 -16.77 8.60
N ASN A 228 -7.24 -17.73 8.18
CA ASN A 228 -8.11 -17.59 7.02
C ASN A 228 -9.15 -16.47 7.24
N ALA A 229 -8.94 -15.35 6.54
CA ALA A 229 -9.79 -14.17 6.53
C ALA A 229 -10.70 -14.10 5.29
N THR A 230 -10.79 -15.19 4.52
CA THR A 230 -11.61 -15.30 3.32
C THR A 230 -13.08 -15.07 3.64
N ARG A 231 -13.74 -14.27 2.81
CA ARG A 231 -15.18 -14.08 2.84
C ARG A 231 -15.78 -14.32 1.46
N ILE A 232 -16.94 -14.97 1.44
CA ILE A 232 -17.68 -15.32 0.22
C ILE A 232 -19.11 -14.78 0.38
N PRO A 233 -19.81 -14.41 -0.71
CA PRO A 233 -21.21 -14.02 -0.63
C PRO A 233 -22.08 -15.08 0.07
N ALA A 234 -22.94 -14.63 0.99
CA ALA A 234 -23.78 -15.50 1.81
C ALA A 234 -24.65 -16.47 0.99
N GLN A 235 -25.22 -15.98 -0.11
CA GLN A 235 -26.05 -16.78 -1.00
C GLN A 235 -25.26 -17.95 -1.60
N GLU A 236 -24.10 -17.67 -2.17
CA GLU A 236 -23.22 -18.67 -2.76
C GLU A 236 -22.73 -19.68 -1.71
N MET A 237 -22.40 -19.17 -0.52
CA MET A 237 -22.00 -20.01 0.59
C MET A 237 -23.10 -20.99 1.03
N ALA A 238 -24.36 -20.53 1.09
CA ALA A 238 -25.51 -21.37 1.40
C ALA A 238 -25.70 -22.46 0.33
N GLU A 239 -25.52 -22.12 -0.95
CA GLU A 239 -25.58 -23.07 -2.05
C GLU A 239 -24.49 -24.14 -1.96
N ARG A 240 -23.23 -23.75 -1.69
CA ARG A 240 -22.09 -24.68 -1.55
C ARG A 240 -22.33 -25.74 -0.48
N ILE A 241 -22.88 -25.34 0.66
CA ILE A 241 -23.16 -26.25 1.77
C ILE A 241 -24.58 -26.84 1.69
N GLY A 242 -25.39 -26.52 0.69
CA GLY A 242 -26.78 -26.99 0.62
C GLY A 242 -27.65 -26.54 1.82
N ALA A 243 -27.38 -25.36 2.38
CA ALA A 243 -28.22 -24.71 3.38
C ALA A 243 -29.27 -23.81 2.71
N SER A 244 -30.39 -23.57 3.39
CA SER A 244 -31.25 -22.44 3.05
C SER A 244 -30.68 -21.15 3.64
N LEU A 245 -30.94 -20.04 2.97
CA LEU A 245 -30.57 -18.70 3.43
C LEU A 245 -31.82 -17.83 3.53
N GLU A 246 -32.05 -17.27 4.72
CA GLU A 246 -33.10 -16.28 4.95
C GLU A 246 -32.49 -14.97 5.45
N TRP A 247 -33.03 -13.84 4.97
CA TRP A 247 -32.63 -12.52 5.43
C TRP A 247 -33.69 -11.93 6.37
N ASN A 248 -33.27 -11.56 7.57
CA ASN A 248 -34.09 -10.83 8.53
C ASN A 248 -33.74 -9.34 8.48
N GLU A 249 -34.52 -8.58 7.70
CA GLU A 249 -34.33 -7.14 7.52
C GLU A 249 -34.35 -6.35 8.84
N GLN A 250 -35.27 -6.69 9.76
CA GLN A 250 -35.47 -5.95 11.01
C GLN A 250 -34.25 -6.00 11.91
N LYS A 251 -33.53 -7.12 11.90
CA LYS A 251 -32.33 -7.34 12.71
C LYS A 251 -31.03 -7.23 11.92
N SER A 252 -31.12 -7.10 10.59
CA SER A 252 -29.97 -7.16 9.68
C SER A 252 -29.14 -8.43 9.85
N GLU A 253 -29.84 -9.57 9.86
CA GLU A 253 -29.25 -10.89 10.10
C GLU A 253 -29.51 -11.82 8.91
N ALA A 254 -28.47 -12.53 8.47
CA ALA A 254 -28.58 -13.67 7.59
C ALA A 254 -28.67 -14.95 8.42
N ILE A 255 -29.64 -15.81 8.09
CA ILE A 255 -29.92 -17.06 8.79
C ILE A 255 -29.68 -18.20 7.81
N PHE A 256 -28.62 -18.95 8.04
CA PHE A 256 -28.33 -20.20 7.33
C PHE A 256 -28.97 -21.35 8.09
N SER A 257 -29.71 -22.22 7.40
CA SER A 257 -30.31 -23.42 8.01
C SER A 257 -30.02 -24.68 7.19
N ARG A 258 -29.51 -25.72 7.84
CA ARG A 258 -29.31 -27.05 7.26
C ARG A 258 -29.49 -28.10 8.34
N ASP A 259 -30.37 -29.06 8.10
CA ASP A 259 -30.75 -30.07 9.10
C ASP A 259 -31.12 -29.41 10.44
N ASP A 260 -30.50 -29.83 11.54
CA ASP A 260 -30.69 -29.27 12.88
C ASP A 260 -29.72 -28.11 13.21
N THR A 261 -29.03 -27.56 12.21
CA THR A 261 -28.04 -26.50 12.39
C THR A 261 -28.55 -25.17 11.83
N THR A 262 -28.54 -24.15 12.68
CA THR A 262 -28.84 -22.77 12.33
C THR A 262 -27.65 -21.89 12.68
N LEU A 263 -27.16 -21.13 11.70
CA LEU A 263 -26.15 -20.10 11.87
C LEU A 263 -26.78 -18.74 11.56
N VAL A 264 -26.73 -17.83 12.53
CA VAL A 264 -27.17 -16.45 12.38
C VAL A 264 -25.94 -15.55 12.33
N VAL A 265 -25.83 -14.76 11.27
CA VAL A 265 -24.72 -13.82 11.06
C VAL A 265 -25.26 -12.41 10.87
N ARG A 266 -24.68 -11.43 11.55
CA ARG A 266 -25.05 -10.02 11.42
C ARG A 266 -24.24 -9.34 10.33
N SER A 267 -24.83 -8.38 9.62
CA SER A 267 -24.11 -7.59 8.63
C SER A 267 -23.04 -6.65 9.21
N TRP A 268 -23.07 -6.43 10.52
CA TRP A 268 -22.09 -5.62 11.24
C TRP A 268 -21.87 -6.21 12.64
N GLY A 269 -20.63 -6.61 12.94
CA GLY A 269 -20.21 -7.06 14.27
C GLY A 269 -19.44 -8.36 14.28
N ASN A 270 -18.86 -8.65 15.44
CA ASN A 270 -18.00 -9.81 15.70
C ASN A 270 -18.76 -10.95 16.40
N GLU A 271 -20.08 -10.95 16.25
CA GLU A 271 -21.00 -11.86 16.92
C GLU A 271 -21.76 -12.66 15.87
N ALA A 272 -21.61 -13.99 15.94
CA ALA A 272 -22.45 -14.93 15.24
C ALA A 272 -23.10 -15.87 16.25
N VAL A 273 -24.21 -16.50 15.87
CA VAL A 273 -24.95 -17.41 16.76
C VAL A 273 -25.15 -18.73 16.05
N VAL A 274 -24.66 -19.83 16.65
CA VAL A 274 -24.86 -21.19 16.15
C VAL A 274 -25.79 -21.92 17.11
N ASN A 275 -26.94 -22.38 16.63
CA ASN A 275 -27.97 -23.07 17.41
C ASN A 275 -28.35 -22.32 18.71
N GLY A 276 -28.52 -20.99 18.60
CA GLY A 276 -28.85 -20.11 19.72
C GLY A 276 -27.69 -19.80 20.68
N LYS A 277 -26.48 -20.33 20.44
CA LYS A 277 -25.29 -20.05 21.26
C LYS A 277 -24.38 -19.04 20.57
N PRO A 278 -23.97 -17.96 21.24
CA PRO A 278 -22.97 -17.05 20.71
C PRO A 278 -21.68 -17.78 20.38
N THR A 279 -21.10 -17.48 19.22
CA THR A 279 -19.74 -17.84 18.85
C THR A 279 -18.97 -16.57 18.58
N ALA A 280 -17.69 -16.56 18.99
CA ALA A 280 -16.79 -15.49 18.60
C ALA A 280 -16.67 -15.50 17.07
N ASP A 281 -16.69 -14.33 16.46
CA ASP A 281 -16.33 -14.07 15.06
C ASP A 281 -15.34 -12.90 15.04
N PRO A 282 -14.02 -13.12 15.19
CA PRO A 282 -13.03 -12.04 15.22
C PRO A 282 -12.94 -11.22 13.93
N ILE A 283 -13.46 -11.74 12.82
CA ILE A 283 -13.30 -11.17 11.48
C ILE A 283 -14.56 -10.40 11.06
N GLY A 284 -15.74 -10.89 11.44
CA GLY A 284 -17.03 -10.26 11.16
C GLY A 284 -17.45 -10.39 9.68
N ALA A 285 -18.75 -10.50 9.46
CA ALA A 285 -19.34 -10.31 8.14
C ALA A 285 -19.56 -8.82 7.86
N TYR A 286 -19.61 -8.46 6.57
CA TYR A 286 -19.90 -7.10 6.12
C TYR A 286 -20.68 -7.09 4.81
N ILE A 287 -21.33 -5.97 4.50
CA ILE A 287 -21.95 -5.76 3.18
C ILE A 287 -20.90 -5.23 2.20
N GLY A 288 -20.56 -6.02 1.19
CA GLY A 288 -19.59 -5.64 0.16
C GLY A 288 -20.15 -4.68 -0.89
N ASP A 289 -19.28 -4.23 -1.79
CA ASP A 289 -19.60 -3.22 -2.83
C ASP A 289 -20.72 -3.67 -3.78
N SER A 290 -20.87 -4.99 -3.98
CA SER A 290 -21.97 -5.61 -4.73
C SER A 290 -23.30 -5.65 -3.96
N MET A 291 -23.38 -5.02 -2.78
CA MET A 291 -24.51 -5.06 -1.85
C MET A 291 -24.85 -6.48 -1.35
N GLN A 292 -23.89 -7.40 -1.41
CA GLN A 292 -24.02 -8.75 -0.89
C GLN A 292 -23.38 -8.85 0.50
N LEU A 293 -23.99 -9.66 1.38
CA LEU A 293 -23.37 -10.00 2.66
C LEU A 293 -22.19 -10.95 2.42
N MET A 294 -21.00 -10.51 2.76
CA MET A 294 -19.76 -11.29 2.72
C MET A 294 -19.56 -11.96 4.07
N VAL A 295 -19.66 -13.29 4.10
CA VAL A 295 -19.55 -14.09 5.32
C VAL A 295 -18.18 -14.76 5.43
N PRO A 296 -17.54 -14.79 6.63
CA PRO A 296 -16.30 -15.50 6.84
C PRO A 296 -16.45 -17.01 6.58
N VAL A 297 -15.56 -17.57 5.76
CA VAL A 297 -15.57 -18.99 5.39
C VAL A 297 -15.45 -19.87 6.63
N TRP A 298 -14.46 -19.60 7.48
CA TRP A 298 -14.17 -20.40 8.68
C TRP A 298 -15.36 -20.47 9.66
N LEU A 299 -16.19 -19.42 9.73
CA LEU A 299 -17.37 -19.38 10.59
C LEU A 299 -18.41 -20.41 10.12
N VAL A 300 -18.61 -20.49 8.80
CA VAL A 300 -19.53 -21.43 8.16
C VAL A 300 -18.99 -22.85 8.30
N GLU A 301 -17.69 -23.06 8.04
CA GLU A 301 -17.06 -24.37 8.22
C GLU A 301 -17.25 -24.90 9.64
N ARG A 302 -17.06 -24.02 10.64
CA ARG A 302 -17.22 -24.37 12.05
C ARG A 302 -18.67 -24.66 12.42
N ALA A 303 -19.61 -23.87 11.92
CA ALA A 303 -21.04 -24.04 12.22
C ALA A 303 -21.57 -25.36 11.67
N PHE A 304 -21.24 -25.66 10.41
CA PHE A 304 -21.79 -26.80 9.68
C PHE A 304 -20.87 -28.03 9.67
N LYS A 305 -19.67 -27.93 10.27
CA LYS A 305 -18.63 -28.98 10.35
C LYS A 305 -18.24 -29.52 8.98
N GLU A 306 -18.12 -28.62 8.02
CA GLU A 306 -17.82 -28.93 6.63
C GLU A 306 -16.70 -28.05 6.13
N LYS A 307 -15.71 -28.64 5.47
CA LYS A 307 -14.63 -27.87 4.85
C LYS A 307 -15.08 -27.34 3.50
N ILE A 308 -14.91 -26.04 3.31
CA ILE A 308 -15.24 -25.36 2.07
C ILE A 308 -13.97 -25.31 1.23
N ALA A 309 -13.99 -25.99 0.09
CA ALA A 309 -12.89 -25.95 -0.85
C ALA A 309 -12.71 -24.50 -1.35
N LEU A 310 -11.54 -23.94 -1.08
CA LEU A 310 -11.08 -22.67 -1.66
C LEU A 310 -10.14 -22.92 -2.87
N TRP A 311 -9.89 -24.19 -3.18
CA TRP A 311 -9.06 -24.72 -4.28
C TRP A 311 -9.50 -26.14 -4.66
#